data_AF-A0A485AV64-F1
#
_entry.id   AF-A0A485AV64-F1
#
_cell.length_a   1.000
_cell.length_b   1.000
_cell.length_c   1.000
_cell.angle_alpha   90.00
_cell.angle_beta   90.00
_cell.angle_gamma   90.00
#
_symmetry.space_group_name_H-M   'P 1'
#
loop_
_entity.id
_entity.type
_entity.pdbx_description
1 polymer ?
#
loop_
_entity_poly.entity_id
_entity_poly.type
_entity_poly.pdbx_seq_one_letter_code
_entity_poly.pdbx_strand_id
1 'polypeptide(L)'
;MIKTANDFYIPENEPFKIIGALPYLYEINLRRFLSRLQYYINTDQLVVRLWKDGDNSYHLKGMWVDNEWMLLTGNNLNPRAWRLDLENAVLIHDPKKQLASMRQKELDLIRKHTTVVNHYRELQSIAEYPVKVRKLIRRLRRIRIDRLISRILLKI
;
A
#
# COMPACT_ATOMS: atom_id res chain seq x y z
N MET A 1 1.56 6.09 -9.96
CA MET A 1 2.15 4.74 -10.08
C MET A 1 1.48 3.73 -9.16
N ILE A 2 1.36 3.96 -7.84
CA ILE A 2 0.68 2.98 -6.96
C ILE A 2 -0.79 2.77 -7.30
N LYS A 3 -1.52 3.85 -7.60
CA LYS A 3 -2.95 3.78 -7.89
C LYS A 3 -3.27 2.89 -9.10
N THR A 4 -2.41 2.83 -10.10
CA THR A 4 -2.61 2.06 -11.34
C THR A 4 -2.36 0.56 -11.18
N ALA A 5 -1.83 0.11 -10.03
CA ALA A 5 -1.67 -1.31 -9.70
C ALA A 5 -2.78 -1.80 -8.74
N ASN A 6 -3.81 -0.98 -8.50
CA ASN A 6 -4.94 -1.33 -7.65
C ASN A 6 -6.13 -1.76 -8.50
N ASP A 7 -6.82 -2.83 -8.11
CA ASP A 7 -7.97 -3.39 -8.85
C ASP A 7 -9.13 -2.41 -9.03
N PHE A 8 -9.24 -1.39 -8.17
CA PHE A 8 -10.28 -0.37 -8.26
C PHE A 8 -9.89 0.81 -9.14
N TYR A 9 -8.71 0.82 -9.76
CA TYR A 9 -8.32 1.90 -10.65
C TYR A 9 -9.18 1.93 -11.90
N ILE A 10 -9.66 3.12 -12.25
CA ILE A 10 -10.40 3.37 -13.47
C ILE A 10 -9.58 4.35 -14.31
N PRO A 11 -9.16 3.96 -15.53
CA PRO A 11 -8.49 4.85 -16.47
C PRO A 11 -9.27 6.16 -16.73
N GLU A 12 -8.55 7.25 -17.01
CA GLU A 12 -9.19 8.57 -17.15
C GLU A 12 -10.12 8.69 -18.37
N ASN A 13 -9.89 7.86 -19.39
CA ASN A 13 -10.72 7.73 -20.57
C ASN A 13 -12.01 6.92 -20.32
N GLU A 14 -12.17 6.29 -19.15
CA GLU A 14 -13.36 5.52 -18.80
C GLU A 14 -14.37 6.28 -17.92
N PRO A 15 -15.65 5.87 -17.89
CA PRO A 15 -16.64 6.47 -17.01
C PRO A 15 -16.27 6.35 -15.53
N PHE A 16 -16.12 7.49 -14.87
CA PHE A 16 -15.79 7.56 -13.45
C PHE A 16 -16.87 6.90 -12.56
N LYS A 17 -16.43 5.99 -11.68
CA LYS A 17 -17.23 5.44 -10.57
C LYS A 17 -16.61 5.84 -9.24
N ILE A 18 -17.44 5.99 -8.19
CA ILE A 18 -17.00 6.41 -6.85
C ILE A 18 -15.91 5.48 -6.29
N ILE A 19 -16.02 4.16 -6.52
CA ILE A 19 -15.02 3.17 -6.09
C ILE A 19 -13.63 3.45 -6.68
N GLY A 20 -13.58 4.07 -7.87
CA GLY A 20 -12.36 4.51 -8.53
C GLY A 20 -11.58 5.61 -7.81
N ALA A 21 -12.15 6.20 -6.75
CA ALA A 21 -11.42 7.13 -5.90
C ALA A 21 -10.57 6.43 -4.83
N LEU A 22 -10.80 5.14 -4.55
CA LEU A 22 -10.12 4.41 -3.49
C LEU A 22 -8.59 4.32 -3.70
N PRO A 23 -8.07 4.03 -4.92
CA PRO A 23 -6.63 4.09 -5.20
C PRO A 23 -5.97 5.43 -4.86
N TYR A 24 -6.70 6.53 -5.06
CA TYR A 24 -6.22 7.88 -4.76
C TYR A 24 -6.22 8.16 -3.25
N LEU A 25 -7.15 7.58 -2.49
CA LEU A 25 -7.14 7.66 -1.04
C LEU A 25 -5.94 6.92 -0.43
N TYR A 26 -5.58 5.76 -0.98
CA TYR A 26 -4.35 5.05 -0.61
C TYR A 26 -3.11 5.91 -0.87
N GLU A 27 -3.00 6.51 -2.07
CA GLU A 27 -1.85 7.37 -2.42
C GLU A 27 -1.76 8.63 -1.54
N ILE A 28 -2.89 9.26 -1.19
CA ILE A 28 -2.93 10.38 -0.23
C ILE A 28 -2.39 9.96 1.13
N ASN A 29 -2.82 8.80 1.64
CA ASN A 29 -2.41 8.32 2.95
C ASN A 29 -0.93 7.95 2.95
N LEU A 30 -0.45 7.28 1.91
CA LEU A 30 0.97 6.98 1.73
C LEU A 30 1.80 8.27 1.66
N ARG A 31 1.39 9.27 0.87
CA ARG A 31 2.09 10.57 0.81
C ARG A 31 2.17 11.25 2.17
N ARG A 32 1.11 11.21 2.97
CA ARG A 32 1.11 11.75 4.34
C ARG A 32 2.04 10.96 5.25
N PHE A 33 2.04 9.63 5.16
CA PHE A 33 2.92 8.75 5.92
C PHE A 33 4.39 9.05 5.62
N LEU A 34 4.77 9.07 4.34
CA LEU A 34 6.13 9.40 3.90
C LEU A 34 6.53 10.82 4.33
N SER A 35 5.63 11.79 4.21
CA SER A 35 5.91 13.17 4.65
C SER A 35 6.20 13.26 6.15
N ARG A 36 5.54 12.43 6.98
CA ARG A 36 5.77 12.39 8.43
C ARG A 36 7.04 11.66 8.81
N LEU A 37 7.44 10.66 8.02
CA LEU A 37 8.58 9.79 8.29
C LEU A 37 9.77 10.05 7.35
N GLN A 38 9.78 11.19 6.66
CA GLN A 38 10.82 11.52 5.66
C GLN A 38 12.23 11.46 6.26
N TYR A 39 12.39 11.82 7.53
CA TYR A 39 13.65 11.65 8.25
C TYR A 39 14.18 10.22 8.17
N TYR A 40 13.34 9.21 8.44
CA TYR A 40 13.72 7.80 8.40
C TYR A 40 13.99 7.28 7.00
N ILE A 41 13.38 7.89 5.97
CA ILE A 41 13.72 7.60 4.57
C ILE A 41 15.13 8.14 4.27
N ASN A 42 15.42 9.37 4.70
CA ASN A 42 16.71 10.02 4.48
C ASN A 42 17.88 9.33 5.21
N THR A 43 17.60 8.60 6.30
CA THR A 43 18.59 7.85 7.08
C THR A 43 18.59 6.34 6.76
N ASP A 44 17.92 5.92 5.69
CA ASP A 44 17.79 4.52 5.25
C ASP A 44 17.16 3.56 6.29
N GLN A 45 16.53 4.10 7.33
CA GLN A 45 15.81 3.33 8.35
C GLN A 45 14.41 2.90 7.88
N LEU A 46 13.88 3.55 6.84
CA LEU A 46 12.60 3.23 6.23
C LEU A 46 12.74 3.19 4.70
N VAL A 47 12.59 2.00 4.12
CA VAL A 47 12.53 1.82 2.67
C VAL A 47 11.09 1.55 2.26
N VAL A 48 10.55 2.41 1.41
CA VAL A 48 9.22 2.22 0.81
C VAL A 48 9.36 1.96 -0.68
N ARG A 49 8.67 0.91 -1.15
CA ARG A 49 8.70 0.46 -2.55
C ARG A 49 7.29 0.52 -3.14
N LEU A 50 7.19 0.99 -4.38
CA LEU A 50 5.97 0.93 -5.18
C LEU A 50 6.13 -0.14 -6.25
N TRP A 51 5.19 -1.07 -6.33
CA TRP A 51 5.17 -2.10 -7.36
C TRP A 51 4.33 -1.65 -8.56
N LYS A 52 4.79 -1.93 -9.78
CA LYS A 52 4.01 -1.77 -11.03
C LYS A 52 4.60 -2.64 -12.14
N ASP A 53 3.76 -3.44 -12.78
CA ASP A 53 4.10 -4.23 -13.97
C ASP A 53 2.95 -4.23 -14.97
N GLY A 54 3.10 -3.55 -16.12
CA GLY A 54 2.03 -3.44 -17.13
C GLY A 54 0.71 -2.98 -16.51
N ASP A 55 -0.40 -3.64 -16.85
CA ASP A 55 -1.74 -3.42 -16.26
C ASP A 55 -2.08 -4.40 -15.13
N ASN A 56 -1.12 -5.18 -14.65
CA ASN A 56 -1.31 -6.12 -13.56
C ASN A 56 -1.57 -5.40 -12.23
N SER A 57 -2.32 -6.05 -11.36
CA SER A 57 -2.61 -5.56 -10.01
C SER A 57 -1.74 -6.21 -8.94
N TYR A 58 -1.66 -5.55 -7.78
CA TYR A 58 -0.81 -5.95 -6.67
C TYR A 58 -1.64 -6.40 -5.46
N HIS A 59 -1.39 -7.63 -4.97
CA HIS A 59 -2.18 -8.23 -3.90
C HIS A 59 -1.35 -9.08 -2.91
N LEU A 60 -0.07 -8.76 -2.74
CA LEU A 60 0.82 -9.48 -1.83
C LEU A 60 0.57 -9.10 -0.35
N LYS A 61 0.63 -10.11 0.54
CA LYS A 61 0.63 -9.93 2.00
C LYS A 61 1.64 -10.89 2.60
N GLY A 62 2.30 -10.43 3.64
CA GLY A 62 3.29 -11.19 4.38
C GLY A 62 4.10 -10.26 5.27
N MET A 63 4.75 -10.84 6.26
CA MET A 63 5.65 -10.11 7.14
C MET A 63 6.91 -10.93 7.37
N TRP A 64 8.06 -10.30 7.23
CA TRP A 64 9.37 -10.89 7.51
C TRP A 64 9.99 -10.07 8.63
N VAL A 65 10.41 -10.73 9.70
CA VAL A 65 11.08 -10.09 10.84
C VAL A 65 12.49 -10.67 10.94
N ASP A 66 13.46 -9.77 10.83
CA ASP A 66 14.89 -10.09 10.75
C ASP A 66 15.16 -11.18 9.70
N ASN A 67 15.94 -12.19 10.09
CA ASN A 67 16.29 -13.32 9.24
C ASN A 67 15.74 -14.66 9.78
N GLU A 68 14.72 -14.61 10.63
CA GLU A 68 14.26 -15.78 11.40
C GLU A 68 12.76 -16.02 11.32
N TRP A 69 11.94 -14.98 11.21
CA TRP A 69 10.49 -15.14 11.26
C TRP A 69 9.83 -14.72 9.95
N MET A 70 8.88 -15.53 9.51
CA MET A 70 8.06 -15.25 8.34
C MET A 70 6.59 -15.54 8.67
N LEU A 71 5.71 -14.57 8.44
CA LEU A 71 4.28 -14.71 8.58
C LEU A 71 3.64 -14.75 7.20
N LEU A 72 3.09 -15.90 6.84
CA LEU A 72 2.29 -16.08 5.63
C LEU A 72 0.83 -15.98 6.02
N THR A 73 0.09 -15.00 5.50
CA THR A 73 -1.29 -14.73 5.92
C THR A 73 -2.13 -14.15 4.79
N GLY A 74 -3.44 -14.42 4.83
CA GLY A 74 -4.44 -13.73 4.01
C GLY A 74 -4.76 -12.31 4.50
N ASN A 75 -4.32 -11.96 5.71
CA ASN A 75 -4.64 -10.70 6.37
C ASN A 75 -4.12 -9.51 5.59
N ASN A 76 -5.02 -8.59 5.24
CA ASN A 76 -4.72 -7.39 4.44
C ASN A 76 -3.98 -6.28 5.20
N LEU A 77 -3.59 -6.54 6.46
CA LEU A 77 -2.92 -5.61 7.35
C LEU A 77 -3.67 -4.26 7.49
N ASN A 78 -5.01 -4.28 7.46
CA ASN A 78 -5.87 -3.10 7.62
C ASN A 78 -6.86 -3.25 8.81
N PRO A 79 -7.48 -2.17 9.32
CA PRO A 79 -8.38 -2.22 10.49
C PRO A 79 -9.55 -3.20 10.41
N ARG A 80 -10.00 -3.51 9.20
CA ARG A 80 -11.11 -4.44 8.97
C ARG A 80 -10.69 -5.86 9.34
N ALA A 81 -9.50 -6.27 8.93
CA ALA A 81 -8.91 -7.55 9.26
C ALA A 81 -8.72 -7.76 10.78
N TRP A 82 -8.53 -6.68 11.56
CA TRP A 82 -8.42 -6.76 13.03
C TRP A 82 -9.77 -6.85 13.74
N ARG A 83 -10.85 -6.42 13.09
CA ARG A 83 -12.12 -6.15 13.78
C ARG A 83 -13.29 -7.00 13.31
N LEU A 84 -13.27 -7.43 12.05
CA LEU A 84 -14.45 -7.95 11.38
C LEU A 84 -14.18 -9.22 10.58
N ASP A 85 -13.01 -9.34 9.95
CA ASP A 85 -12.73 -10.48 9.08
C ASP A 85 -12.19 -11.67 9.88
N LEU A 86 -12.53 -12.88 9.43
CA LEU A 86 -11.90 -14.11 9.91
C LEU A 86 -10.58 -14.29 9.18
N GLU A 87 -9.49 -14.41 9.93
CA GLU A 87 -8.13 -14.45 9.39
C GLU A 87 -7.39 -15.68 9.90
N ASN A 88 -6.50 -16.21 9.07
CA ASN A 88 -5.55 -17.25 9.45
C ASN A 88 -4.13 -16.89 9.00
N ALA A 89 -3.15 -17.55 9.61
CA ALA A 89 -1.75 -17.37 9.26
C ALA A 89 -0.93 -18.62 9.55
N VAL A 90 0.17 -18.77 8.81
CA VAL A 90 1.26 -19.70 9.10
C VAL A 90 2.45 -18.87 9.54
N LEU A 91 2.89 -19.08 10.77
CA LEU A 91 4.10 -18.47 11.30
C LEU A 91 5.25 -19.46 11.23
N ILE A 92 6.28 -19.12 10.46
CA ILE A 92 7.49 -19.91 10.28
C ILE A 92 8.59 -19.32 11.14
N HIS A 93 9.20 -20.16 11.98
CA HIS A 93 10.39 -19.85 12.75
C HIS A 93 11.58 -20.63 12.18
N ASP A 94 12.55 -19.92 11.62
CA ASP A 94 13.72 -20.48 10.93
C ASP A 94 15.05 -20.01 11.58
N PRO A 95 15.32 -20.35 12.85
CA PRO A 95 16.52 -19.88 13.56
C PRO A 95 17.80 -20.49 12.99
N LYS A 96 17.69 -21.66 12.34
CA LYS A 96 18.81 -22.34 11.67
C LYS A 96 19.00 -21.90 10.22
N LYS A 97 18.21 -20.95 9.72
CA LYS A 97 18.30 -20.37 8.37
C LYS A 97 18.19 -21.41 7.24
N GLN A 98 17.46 -22.50 7.47
CA GLN A 98 17.27 -23.58 6.51
C GLN A 98 16.48 -23.13 5.28
N LEU A 99 15.65 -22.10 5.41
CA LEU A 99 14.84 -21.55 4.33
C LEU A 99 15.41 -20.24 3.76
N ALA A 100 16.61 -19.83 4.18
CA ALA A 100 17.18 -18.52 3.82
C ALA A 100 17.30 -18.30 2.30
N SER A 101 17.75 -19.31 1.54
CA SER A 101 17.87 -19.21 0.08
C SER A 101 16.51 -19.03 -0.60
N MET A 102 15.50 -19.79 -0.15
CA MET A 102 14.14 -19.73 -0.69
C MET A 102 13.50 -18.37 -0.39
N ARG A 103 13.64 -17.90 0.84
CA ARG A 103 13.18 -16.57 1.28
C ARG A 103 13.82 -15.45 0.47
N GLN A 104 15.15 -15.51 0.27
CA GLN A 104 15.85 -14.48 -0.49
C GLN A 104 15.36 -14.44 -1.95
N LYS A 105 15.22 -15.62 -2.57
CA LYS A 105 14.66 -15.75 -3.92
C LYS A 105 13.24 -15.15 -4.01
N GLU A 106 12.37 -15.44 -3.05
CA GLU A 106 11.02 -14.86 -3.00
C GLU A 106 11.07 -13.33 -2.87
N LEU A 107 11.84 -12.81 -1.92
CA LEU A 107 11.95 -11.37 -1.70
C LEU A 107 12.54 -10.63 -2.92
N ASP A 108 13.47 -11.25 -3.64
CA ASP A 108 14.04 -10.68 -4.88
C ASP A 108 13.01 -10.66 -6.01
N LEU A 109 12.18 -11.71 -6.14
CA LEU A 109 11.06 -11.72 -7.08
C LEU A 109 10.01 -10.66 -6.74
N ILE A 110 9.68 -10.48 -5.47
CA ILE A 110 8.75 -9.44 -5.00
C ILE A 110 9.28 -8.05 -5.37
N ARG A 111 10.59 -7.83 -5.25
CA ARG A 111 11.25 -6.55 -5.52
C ARG A 111 11.45 -6.26 -7.01
N LYS A 112 11.36 -7.26 -7.89
CA LYS A 112 11.69 -7.16 -9.33
C LYS A 112 11.03 -5.97 -10.04
N HIS A 113 9.73 -5.76 -9.81
CA HIS A 113 8.95 -4.69 -10.47
C HIS A 113 8.65 -3.53 -9.50
N THR A 114 9.60 -3.23 -8.60
CA THR A 114 9.45 -2.18 -7.60
C THR A 114 10.37 -0.99 -7.84
N THR A 115 9.88 0.21 -7.53
CA THR A 115 10.68 1.44 -7.46
C THR A 115 10.74 1.91 -6.01
N VAL A 116 11.93 2.27 -5.54
CA VAL A 116 12.12 2.88 -4.20
C VAL A 116 11.66 4.33 -4.24
N VAL A 117 10.88 4.74 -3.24
CA VAL A 117 10.44 6.13 -3.07
C VAL A 117 11.39 6.83 -2.10
N ASN A 118 12.11 7.83 -2.58
CA ASN A 118 13.09 8.54 -1.76
C ASN A 118 12.50 9.79 -1.11
N HIS A 119 11.44 10.36 -1.70
CA HIS A 119 10.80 11.53 -1.15
C HIS A 119 9.27 11.53 -1.35
N TYR A 120 8.53 12.00 -0.35
CA TYR A 120 7.06 12.05 -0.41
C TYR A 120 6.52 12.82 -1.62
N ARG A 121 7.31 13.75 -2.18
CA ARG A 121 6.99 14.56 -3.37
C ARG A 121 6.93 13.76 -4.68
N GLU A 122 7.50 12.56 -4.72
CA GLU A 122 7.40 11.65 -5.88
C GLU A 122 5.98 11.10 -6.06
N LEU A 123 5.17 11.11 -4.99
CA LEU A 123 3.75 10.81 -5.08
C LEU A 123 2.98 12.05 -5.56
N GLN A 124 1.91 11.85 -6.31
CA GLN A 124 1.09 12.97 -6.76
C GLN A 124 0.33 13.60 -5.58
N SER A 125 0.19 14.92 -5.60
CA SER A 125 -0.70 15.66 -4.72
C SER A 125 -2.13 15.68 -5.26
N ILE A 126 -3.10 16.05 -4.41
CA ILE A 126 -4.51 16.18 -4.80
C ILE A 126 -4.72 17.18 -5.95
N ALA A 127 -3.82 18.17 -6.08
CA ALA A 127 -3.87 19.17 -7.14
C ALA A 127 -3.52 18.59 -8.52
N GLU A 128 -2.90 17.41 -8.58
CA GLU A 128 -2.52 16.72 -9.81
C GLU A 128 -3.56 15.66 -10.23
N TYR A 129 -4.49 15.30 -9.33
CA TYR A 129 -5.50 14.28 -9.63
C TYR A 129 -6.56 14.75 -10.62
N PRO A 130 -7.21 13.83 -11.35
CA PRO A 130 -8.33 14.14 -12.22
C PRO A 130 -9.40 14.96 -11.53
N VAL A 131 -10.04 15.88 -12.27
CA VAL A 131 -10.99 16.86 -11.71
C VAL A 131 -12.13 16.19 -10.93
N LYS A 132 -12.68 15.08 -11.46
CA LYS A 132 -13.77 14.33 -10.82
C LYS A 132 -13.34 13.74 -9.47
N VAL A 133 -12.16 13.10 -9.43
CA VAL A 133 -11.56 12.54 -8.21
C VAL A 133 -11.29 13.64 -7.19
N ARG A 134 -10.68 14.74 -7.61
CA ARG A 134 -10.35 15.90 -6.76
C ARG A 134 -11.60 16.50 -6.11
N LYS A 135 -12.68 16.69 -6.88
CA LYS A 135 -13.96 17.21 -6.39
C LYS A 135 -14.57 16.28 -5.34
N LEU A 136 -14.58 14.96 -5.59
CA LEU A 136 -15.09 13.97 -4.66
C LEU A 136 -14.29 13.96 -3.35
N ILE A 137 -12.96 13.90 -3.42
CA ILE A 137 -12.10 13.88 -2.21
C ILE A 137 -12.28 15.15 -1.37
N ARG A 138 -12.38 16.32 -2.01
CA ARG A 138 -12.65 17.58 -1.30
C ARG A 138 -14.01 17.56 -0.59
N ARG A 139 -15.05 17.01 -1.23
CA ARG A 139 -16.38 16.84 -0.63
C ARG A 139 -16.31 15.91 0.59
N LEU A 140 -15.66 14.75 0.47
CA LEU A 140 -15.52 13.76 1.55
C LEU A 140 -14.79 14.33 2.78
N ARG A 141 -13.75 15.14 2.57
CA ARG A 141 -13.02 15.80 3.67
C ARG A 141 -13.86 16.82 4.44
N ARG A 142 -14.73 17.58 3.75
CA ARG A 142 -15.60 18.58 4.39
C ARG A 142 -16.57 17.93 5.38
N ILE A 143 -17.09 16.76 5.05
CA ILE A 143 -18.07 16.03 5.86
C ILE A 143 -17.45 15.03 6.84
N ARG A 144 -16.11 15.04 7.00
CA ARG A 144 -15.32 14.15 7.90
C ARG A 144 -15.53 12.63 7.67
N ILE A 145 -16.11 12.24 6.53
CA ILE A 145 -16.27 10.83 6.14
C ILE A 145 -14.91 10.21 5.78
N ASP A 146 -13.92 11.04 5.45
CA ASP A 146 -12.53 10.59 5.26
C ASP A 146 -11.99 9.84 6.49
N ARG A 147 -12.35 10.27 7.71
CA ARG A 147 -12.00 9.56 8.96
C ARG A 147 -12.70 8.20 9.06
N LEU A 148 -13.93 8.08 8.59
CA LEU A 148 -14.68 6.82 8.61
C LEU A 148 -14.12 5.83 7.59
N ILE A 149 -13.83 6.28 6.36
CA ILE A 149 -13.18 5.46 5.33
C ILE A 149 -11.80 4.99 5.82
N SER A 150 -11.03 5.87 6.48
CA SER A 150 -9.75 5.48 7.09
C SER A 150 -9.91 4.40 8.18
N ARG A 151 -11.01 4.41 8.93
CA ARG A 151 -11.26 3.41 9.98
C ARG A 151 -11.70 2.05 9.46
N ILE A 152 -12.26 1.99 8.25
CA ILE A 152 -12.82 0.75 7.67
C ILE A 152 -11.90 0.13 6.63
N LEU A 153 -11.14 0.93 5.87
CA LEU A 153 -10.33 0.43 4.75
C LEU A 153 -8.82 0.71 4.88
N LEU A 154 -8.42 1.57 5.82
CA LEU A 154 -7.24 2.42 5.61
C LEU A 154 -6.53 2.80 6.93
N LYS A 155 -5.97 1.81 7.64
CA LYS A 155 -4.80 2.06 8.51
C LYS A 155 -3.75 0.98 8.31
N ILE A 156 -2.61 1.40 7.77
CA ILE A 156 -1.34 1.29 8.48
C ILE A 156 -0.88 2.74 8.70
#